data_AF-A0A9E6EU92-F1
#
_entry.id   AF-A0A9E6EU92-F1
#
_cell.length_a   1.000
_cell.length_b   1.000
_cell.length_c   1.000
_cell.angle_alpha   90.00
_cell.angle_beta   90.00
_cell.angle_gamma   90.00
#
_symmetry.space_group_name_H-M   'P 1'
#
loop_
_entity.id
_entity.type
_entity.pdbx_description
1 polymer ?
#
loop_
_entity_poly.entity_id
_entity_poly.type
_entity_poly.pdbx_seq_one_letter_code
_entity_poly.pdbx_strand_id
1 'polypeptide(L)'
;MATKKTLLNVKLITYAFFTFHFSLFTLNSFSQGGAAINATGGAADNSAMLDVGSTNQGILIPRVALTSATDITTIASPAASLLIYNTATAGTSPDNVIPGFYFYTTTSPAKWVPFTTGTPFVDPTNLYTTRGW
;
A
#
# COMPACT_ATOMS: atom_id res chain seq x y z
N MET A 1 -7.81 -64.99 13.82
CA MET A 1 -6.93 -63.85 14.19
C MET A 1 -6.50 -63.00 12.98
N ALA A 2 -6.38 -63.57 11.77
CA ALA A 2 -6.01 -62.84 10.55
C ALA A 2 -6.99 -61.71 10.14
N THR A 3 -8.30 -61.92 10.30
CA THR A 3 -9.35 -61.00 9.78
C THR A 3 -9.37 -59.62 10.45
N LYS A 4 -9.13 -59.53 11.76
CA LYS A 4 -9.07 -58.24 12.48
C LYS A 4 -7.84 -57.43 12.08
N LYS A 5 -6.70 -58.09 11.83
CA LYS A 5 -5.45 -57.45 11.39
C LYS A 5 -5.61 -56.88 9.97
N THR A 6 -6.25 -57.63 9.08
CA THR A 6 -6.56 -57.16 7.73
C THR A 6 -7.52 -55.96 7.74
N LEU A 7 -8.59 -56.00 8.55
CA LEU A 7 -9.53 -54.88 8.68
C LEU A 7 -8.89 -53.61 9.25
N LEU A 8 -7.98 -53.75 10.22
CA LEU A 8 -7.22 -52.64 10.78
C LEU A 8 -6.33 -51.97 9.72
N ASN A 9 -5.65 -52.77 8.89
CA ASN A 9 -4.79 -52.28 7.82
C ASN A 9 -5.59 -51.53 6.74
N VAL A 10 -6.78 -52.04 6.36
CA VAL A 10 -7.65 -51.38 5.38
C VAL A 10 -8.12 -50.01 5.89
N LYS A 11 -8.52 -49.89 7.16
CA LYS A 11 -8.91 -48.59 7.75
C LYS A 11 -7.75 -47.60 7.79
N LEU A 12 -6.55 -48.05 8.18
CA LEU A 12 -5.35 -47.21 8.19
C LEU A 12 -5.06 -46.63 6.81
N ILE A 13 -5.16 -47.47 5.77
CA ILE A 13 -4.94 -47.07 4.37
C ILE A 13 -5.99 -46.05 3.93
N THR A 14 -7.28 -46.28 4.23
CA THR A 14 -8.35 -45.33 3.86
C THR A 14 -8.18 -43.97 4.53
N TYR A 15 -7.79 -43.94 5.82
CA TYR A 15 -7.54 -42.67 6.51
C TYR A 15 -6.33 -41.94 5.92
N ALA A 16 -5.24 -42.65 5.59
CA ALA A 16 -4.07 -42.06 4.97
C ALA A 16 -4.40 -41.40 3.61
N PHE A 17 -5.23 -42.05 2.78
CA PHE A 17 -5.69 -41.46 1.51
C PHE A 17 -6.58 -40.23 1.70
N PHE A 18 -7.47 -40.25 2.70
CA PHE A 18 -8.36 -39.12 3.00
C PHE A 18 -7.57 -37.91 3.53
N THR A 19 -6.61 -38.13 4.43
CA THR A 19 -5.74 -37.06 4.95
C THR A 19 -4.83 -36.49 3.86
N PHE A 20 -4.34 -37.32 2.94
CA PHE A 20 -3.52 -36.88 1.82
C PHE A 20 -4.33 -35.99 0.86
N HIS A 21 -5.55 -36.39 0.47
CA HIS A 21 -6.45 -35.56 -0.35
C HIS A 21 -6.81 -34.22 0.32
N PHE A 22 -7.09 -34.24 1.64
CA PHE A 22 -7.38 -33.01 2.39
C PHE A 22 -6.17 -32.06 2.41
N SER A 23 -4.95 -32.60 2.60
CA SER A 23 -3.71 -31.80 2.62
C SER A 23 -3.34 -31.20 1.25
N LEU A 24 -3.72 -31.84 0.15
CA LEU A 24 -3.50 -31.32 -1.21
C LEU A 24 -4.50 -30.21 -1.58
N PHE A 25 -5.70 -30.20 -0.97
CA PHE A 25 -6.71 -29.16 -1.21
C PHE A 25 -6.38 -27.83 -0.50
N THR A 26 -5.51 -27.85 0.51
CA THR A 26 -5.12 -26.66 1.27
C THR A 26 -3.93 -25.90 0.71
N LEU A 27 -3.34 -26.36 -0.39
CA LEU A 27 -2.15 -25.72 -0.97
C LEU A 27 -2.57 -24.80 -2.12
N ASN A 28 -2.43 -23.49 -1.85
CA ASN A 28 -2.44 -22.37 -2.79
C ASN A 28 -3.81 -21.80 -3.18
N SER A 29 -4.43 -21.08 -2.24
CA SER A 29 -5.24 -19.91 -2.60
C SER A 29 -4.45 -18.65 -2.26
N PHE A 30 -3.57 -18.24 -3.17
CA PHE A 30 -3.12 -16.85 -3.19
C PHE A 30 -4.12 -16.09 -4.05
N SER A 31 -4.69 -14.99 -3.55
CA SER A 31 -5.39 -14.05 -4.43
C SER A 31 -4.35 -13.53 -5.43
N GLN A 32 -4.42 -13.99 -6.68
CA GLN A 32 -3.41 -13.66 -7.71
C GLN A 32 -3.69 -12.32 -8.40
N GLY A 33 -4.82 -11.69 -8.11
CA GLY A 33 -5.15 -10.33 -8.53
C GLY A 33 -5.09 -9.38 -7.34
N GLY A 34 -4.79 -8.10 -7.60
CA GLY A 34 -4.75 -7.04 -6.60
C GLY A 34 -6.01 -6.97 -5.72
N ALA A 35 -5.87 -6.33 -4.57
CA ALA A 35 -6.97 -6.18 -3.62
C ALA A 35 -7.91 -5.06 -4.09
N ALA A 36 -9.17 -5.42 -4.36
CA ALA A 36 -10.23 -4.46 -4.61
C ALA A 36 -11.00 -4.17 -3.32
N ILE A 37 -11.09 -2.90 -2.91
CA ILE A 37 -11.88 -2.44 -1.77
C ILE A 37 -13.01 -1.57 -2.31
N ASN A 38 -14.17 -2.19 -2.54
CA ASN A 38 -15.36 -1.53 -3.06
C ASN A 38 -16.63 -2.29 -2.66
N ALA A 39 -17.78 -1.64 -2.82
CA ALA A 39 -19.10 -2.25 -2.52
C ALA A 39 -19.75 -2.96 -3.73
N THR A 40 -19.17 -2.87 -4.93
CA THR A 40 -19.76 -3.40 -6.17
C THR A 40 -19.35 -4.85 -6.44
N GLY A 41 -18.34 -5.36 -5.74
CA GLY A 41 -17.74 -6.67 -6.02
C GLY A 41 -16.88 -6.68 -7.29
N GLY A 42 -16.55 -5.51 -7.84
CA GLY A 42 -15.67 -5.39 -9.00
C GLY A 42 -14.25 -5.86 -8.67
N ALA A 43 -13.63 -6.55 -9.62
CA ALA A 43 -12.21 -6.87 -9.53
C ALA A 43 -11.36 -5.60 -9.60
N ALA A 44 -10.16 -5.65 -9.00
CA ALA A 44 -9.18 -4.57 -9.11
C ALA A 44 -8.73 -4.43 -10.57
N ASP A 45 -8.36 -3.21 -10.97
CA ASP A 45 -7.68 -3.00 -12.25
C ASP A 45 -6.43 -3.89 -12.38
N ASN A 46 -6.16 -4.40 -13.59
CA ASN A 46 -5.03 -5.31 -13.85
C ASN A 46 -3.66 -4.68 -13.56
N SER A 47 -3.56 -3.35 -13.55
CA SER A 47 -2.34 -2.61 -13.22
C SER A 47 -2.23 -2.22 -11.74
N ALA A 48 -3.26 -2.50 -10.93
CA ALA A 48 -3.34 -2.08 -9.54
C ALA A 48 -3.24 -3.27 -8.57
N MET A 49 -2.33 -3.15 -7.59
CA MET A 49 -2.28 -4.10 -6.47
C MET A 49 -3.26 -3.73 -5.34
N LEU A 50 -3.67 -2.45 -5.29
CA LEU A 50 -4.73 -1.94 -4.43
C LEU A 50 -5.62 -1.03 -5.28
N ASP A 51 -6.89 -1.39 -5.42
CA ASP A 51 -7.91 -0.61 -6.12
C ASP A 51 -9.04 -0.27 -5.14
N VAL A 52 -9.30 1.01 -4.93
CA VAL A 52 -10.32 1.48 -3.97
C VAL A 52 -11.41 2.21 -4.74
N GLY A 53 -12.58 1.57 -4.83
CA GLY A 53 -13.75 2.12 -5.49
C GLY A 53 -14.79 2.59 -4.47
N SER A 54 -15.00 3.91 -4.37
CA SER A 54 -16.06 4.50 -3.57
C SER A 54 -16.56 5.81 -4.18
N THR A 55 -17.84 6.12 -4.01
CA THR A 55 -18.45 7.37 -4.47
C THR A 55 -18.48 8.46 -3.39
N ASN A 56 -18.18 8.10 -2.14
CA ASN A 56 -18.32 9.00 -0.99
C ASN A 56 -17.28 8.78 0.13
N GLN A 57 -16.31 7.87 -0.07
CA GLN A 57 -15.20 7.63 0.84
C GLN A 57 -13.87 7.74 0.08
N GLY A 58 -12.80 8.08 0.81
CA GLY A 58 -11.45 8.11 0.28
C GLY A 58 -10.51 7.25 1.11
N ILE A 59 -9.22 7.30 0.76
CA ILE A 59 -8.17 6.61 1.52
C ILE A 59 -7.63 7.56 2.58
N LEU A 60 -7.66 7.13 3.85
CA LEU A 60 -6.96 7.82 4.92
C LEU A 60 -5.50 7.35 4.97
N ILE A 61 -4.62 8.12 4.37
CA ILE A 61 -3.16 7.91 4.41
C ILE A 61 -2.63 8.20 5.83
N PRO A 62 -1.54 7.53 6.29
CA PRO A 62 -0.94 7.79 7.59
C PRO A 62 -0.69 9.28 7.86
N ARG A 63 -1.15 9.75 9.03
CA ARG A 63 -0.95 11.11 9.53
C ARG A 63 0.27 11.13 10.44
N VAL A 64 1.27 11.90 10.07
CA VAL A 64 2.61 11.85 10.68
C VAL A 64 3.05 13.26 11.03
N ALA A 65 3.60 13.48 12.22
CA ALA A 65 4.15 14.78 12.61
C ALA A 65 5.65 14.79 12.30
N LEU A 66 6.03 15.23 11.10
CA LEU A 66 7.44 15.35 10.72
C LEU A 66 8.12 16.48 11.49
N THR A 67 9.40 16.32 11.80
CA THR A 67 10.23 17.34 12.44
C THR A 67 10.99 18.23 11.46
N SER A 68 11.22 17.77 10.23
CA SER A 68 11.79 18.50 9.09
C SER A 68 11.58 17.71 7.79
N ALA A 69 11.97 18.26 6.64
CA ALA A 69 11.97 17.53 5.37
C ALA A 69 13.01 16.41 5.32
N THR A 70 14.04 16.45 6.17
CA THR A 70 15.10 15.44 6.29
C THR A 70 14.85 14.41 7.39
N ASP A 71 13.66 14.46 8.03
CA ASP A 71 13.30 13.56 9.12
C ASP A 71 13.17 12.11 8.65
N ILE A 72 14.11 11.27 9.08
CA ILE A 72 14.10 9.81 8.87
C ILE A 72 14.01 9.04 10.19
N THR A 73 13.70 9.72 11.29
CA THR A 73 13.61 9.09 12.62
C THR A 73 12.15 8.85 13.01
N THR A 74 11.24 9.74 12.63
CA THR A 74 9.79 9.54 12.81
C THR A 74 9.29 8.35 12.01
N ILE A 75 9.84 8.14 10.81
CA ILE A 75 9.68 6.93 10.01
C ILE A 75 11.08 6.44 9.64
N ALA A 76 11.53 5.35 10.28
CA ALA A 76 12.84 4.78 10.00
C ALA A 76 12.90 4.17 8.60
N SER A 77 13.98 4.44 7.86
CA SER A 77 14.23 3.90 6.52
C SER A 77 13.04 4.04 5.56
N PRO A 78 12.51 5.27 5.34
CA PRO A 78 11.31 5.45 4.53
C PRO A 78 11.57 4.97 3.09
N ALA A 79 10.61 4.21 2.56
CA ALA A 79 10.71 3.69 1.20
C ALA A 79 10.56 4.81 0.16
N ALA A 80 11.17 4.63 -1.02
CA ALA A 80 10.94 5.53 -2.13
C ALA A 80 9.44 5.59 -2.48
N SER A 81 8.92 6.79 -2.73
CA SER A 81 7.51 7.05 -3.01
C SER A 81 6.54 6.72 -1.86
N LEU A 82 7.03 6.56 -0.63
CA LEU A 82 6.16 6.42 0.55
C LEU A 82 5.34 7.69 0.75
N LEU A 83 4.01 7.58 0.72
CA LEU A 83 3.07 8.70 0.85
C LEU A 83 2.57 8.85 2.30
N ILE A 84 2.59 10.07 2.82
CA ILE A 84 2.04 10.43 4.13
C ILE A 84 1.28 11.77 4.06
N TYR A 85 0.47 12.04 5.08
CA TYR A 85 -0.01 13.38 5.39
C TYR A 85 0.76 13.93 6.61
N ASN A 86 1.61 14.94 6.39
CA ASN A 86 2.28 15.64 7.47
C ASN A 86 1.28 16.51 8.25
N THR A 87 1.33 16.48 9.58
CA THR A 87 0.46 17.28 10.48
C THR A 87 1.18 18.41 11.19
N ALA A 88 2.51 18.49 11.09
CA ALA A 88 3.33 19.44 11.84
C ALA A 88 3.81 20.63 10.99
N THR A 89 3.98 21.78 11.63
CA THR A 89 4.83 22.86 11.13
C THR A 89 6.15 22.80 11.90
N ALA A 90 7.24 22.43 11.24
CA ALA A 90 8.52 22.17 11.89
C ALA A 90 9.71 22.38 10.97
N GLY A 91 10.92 22.37 11.54
CA GLY A 91 12.18 22.59 10.82
C GLY A 91 12.45 24.06 10.48
N THR A 92 13.53 24.29 9.74
CA THR A 92 13.98 25.61 9.29
C THR A 92 14.21 25.60 7.79
N SER A 93 13.95 26.73 7.11
CA SER A 93 14.21 26.86 5.67
C SER A 93 15.65 26.47 5.33
N PRO A 94 15.90 25.67 4.27
CA PRO A 94 14.94 25.25 3.23
C PRO A 94 14.20 23.92 3.51
N ASP A 95 14.47 23.27 4.63
CA ASP A 95 13.95 21.93 4.97
C ASP A 95 12.79 21.99 5.98
N ASN A 96 12.09 23.12 6.04
CA ASN A 96 10.87 23.23 6.85
C ASN A 96 9.72 22.45 6.21
N VAL A 97 8.84 21.94 7.07
CA VAL A 97 7.60 21.26 6.68
C VAL A 97 6.40 22.03 7.20
N ILE A 98 5.28 21.92 6.49
CA ILE A 98 3.97 22.43 6.89
C ILE A 98 2.94 21.31 6.70
N PRO A 99 1.75 21.39 7.31
CA PRO A 99 0.72 20.38 7.11
C PRO A 99 0.37 20.18 5.62
N GLY A 100 0.31 18.93 5.16
CA GLY A 100 0.08 18.62 3.75
C GLY A 100 0.50 17.20 3.36
N PHE A 101 0.27 16.81 2.12
CA PHE A 101 0.74 15.52 1.60
C PHE A 101 2.23 15.58 1.25
N TYR A 102 2.97 14.54 1.61
CA TYR A 102 4.39 14.38 1.30
C TYR A 102 4.66 12.99 0.77
N PHE A 103 5.60 12.88 -0.16
CA PHE A 103 6.21 11.59 -0.51
C PHE A 103 7.71 11.62 -0.23
N TYR A 104 8.29 10.47 0.10
CA TYR A 104 9.73 10.37 0.32
C TYR A 104 10.47 10.12 -1.00
N THR A 105 11.50 10.93 -1.29
CA THR A 105 12.46 10.66 -2.37
C THR A 105 13.78 10.14 -1.82
N THR A 106 14.40 9.22 -2.55
CA THR A 106 15.75 8.71 -2.27
C THR A 106 16.83 9.38 -3.14
N THR A 107 16.45 10.23 -4.10
CA THR A 107 17.40 10.92 -5.00
C THR A 107 18.03 12.13 -4.34
N SER A 108 19.35 12.27 -4.39
CA SER A 108 20.12 13.29 -3.65
C SER A 108 19.60 14.74 -3.83
N PRO A 109 19.13 15.41 -2.76
CA PRO A 109 19.04 14.91 -1.39
C PRO A 109 17.77 14.08 -1.15
N ALA A 110 17.94 12.91 -0.52
CA ALA A 110 16.81 12.12 -0.03
C ALA A 110 16.05 12.93 1.04
N LYS A 111 14.75 13.14 0.81
CA LYS A 111 13.92 13.99 1.68
C LYS A 111 12.43 13.76 1.46
N TRP A 112 11.62 14.24 2.39
CA TRP A 112 10.19 14.42 2.22
C TRP A 112 9.94 15.60 1.29
N VAL A 113 9.18 15.35 0.22
CA VAL A 113 8.82 16.36 -0.78
C VAL A 113 7.31 16.61 -0.69
N PRO A 114 6.88 17.86 -0.48
CA PRO A 114 5.45 18.19 -0.44
C PRO A 114 4.82 18.05 -1.83
N PHE A 115 3.57 17.60 -1.88
CA PHE A 115 2.70 17.81 -3.04
C PHE A 115 2.25 19.27 -3.04
N THR A 116 3.07 20.17 -3.59
CA THR A 116 2.70 21.58 -3.72
C THR A 116 1.75 21.76 -4.90
N THR A 117 0.53 22.21 -4.65
CA THR A 117 -0.35 22.79 -5.68
C THR A 117 0.07 24.25 -5.91
N GLY A 118 1.06 24.49 -6.77
CA GLY A 118 1.31 25.85 -7.27
C GLY A 118 2.77 26.24 -7.49
N THR A 119 3.30 25.91 -8.65
CA THR A 119 3.26 26.93 -9.71
C THR A 119 2.44 26.31 -10.85
N PRO A 120 1.53 27.04 -11.54
CA PRO A 120 1.19 26.62 -12.88
C PRO A 120 2.52 26.42 -13.62
N PHE A 121 2.62 25.41 -14.47
CA PHE A 121 3.67 25.43 -15.48
C PHE A 121 3.56 26.80 -16.18
N VAL A 122 4.43 27.75 -15.80
CA VAL A 122 4.56 29.00 -16.53
C VAL A 122 5.29 28.56 -17.77
N ASP A 123 4.51 28.25 -18.80
CA ASP A 123 5.04 28.19 -20.15
C ASP A 123 5.80 29.51 -20.37
N PRO A 124 7.12 29.48 -20.61
CA PRO A 124 7.91 30.68 -20.85
C PRO A 124 7.38 31.51 -22.04
N THR A 125 6.48 30.94 -22.85
CA THR A 125 5.84 31.63 -23.97
C THR A 125 4.45 32.20 -23.67
N ASN A 126 3.87 31.98 -22.49
CA ASN A 126 2.53 32.46 -22.15
C ASN A 126 2.54 33.55 -21.06
N LEU A 127 2.59 34.82 -21.50
CA LEU A 127 2.58 36.00 -20.64
C LEU A 127 1.21 36.37 -20.05
N TYR A 128 0.22 35.45 -20.02
CA TYR A 128 -1.16 35.82 -19.65
C TYR A 128 -1.96 34.78 -18.85
N THR A 129 -1.40 34.21 -17.79
CA THR A 129 -2.24 33.56 -16.77
C THR A 129 -1.69 33.74 -15.35
N THR A 130 -1.86 34.95 -14.83
CA THR A 130 -1.98 35.23 -13.40
C THR A 130 -3.44 35.40 -13.04
N ARG A 131 -4.14 34.31 -12.76
CA ARG A 131 -5.32 34.29 -11.86
C ARG A 131 -5.16 33.00 -11.05
N GLY A 132 -4.78 33.07 -9.77
CA GLY A 132 -5.65 33.63 -8.74
C GLY A 132 -6.65 32.55 -8.38
N TRP A 133 -6.44 31.92 -7.22
CA TRP A 133 -7.39 31.02 -6.57
C TRP A 133 -8.80 31.61 -6.53
#